data_AF-A0A953KKN8-F1
#
_entry.id   AF-A0A953KKN8-F1
#
_cell.length_a   1.000
_cell.length_b   1.000
_cell.length_c   1.000
_cell.angle_alpha   90.00
_cell.angle_beta   90.00
_cell.angle_gamma   90.00
#
_symmetry.space_group_name_H-M   'P 1'
#
loop_
_entity.id
_entity.type
_entity.pdbx_description
1 polymer ?
#
loop_
_entity_poly.entity_id
_entity_poly.type
_entity_poly.pdbx_seq_one_letter_code
_entity_poly.pdbx_strand_id
1 'polypeptide(L)'
;MGQQVWNMDSVTGDHYTVGLYHGEDSGNVVLYMNNEVFLIDFHILDDKNYHFYVGHEFMCLSIMRKNEEYFYDLQVDRDTPTPLNTAIRKSESSDEKLLLTGMIVASILLLALFIYNCYVRYIF
;
A
#
# COMPACT_ATOMS: atom_id res chain seq x y z
N MET A 1 -10.15 -2.32 27.80
CA MET A 1 -8.72 -2.07 27.47
C MET A 1 -8.44 -2.77 26.16
N GLY A 2 -8.00 -2.02 25.15
CA GLY A 2 -7.63 -2.58 23.85
C GLY A 2 -6.12 -2.70 23.73
N GLN A 3 -5.62 -3.89 23.41
CA GLN A 3 -4.24 -4.09 23.00
C GLN A 3 -4.23 -4.83 21.67
N GLN A 4 -3.47 -4.30 20.71
CA GLN A 4 -3.36 -4.88 19.37
C GLN A 4 -1.90 -4.86 18.92
N VAL A 5 -1.47 -5.91 18.24
CA VAL A 5 -0.11 -6.08 17.73
C VAL A 5 -0.17 -6.56 16.29
N TRP A 6 0.61 -5.92 15.44
CA TRP A 6 0.80 -6.29 14.04
C TRP A 6 2.27 -6.60 13.79
N ASN A 7 2.51 -7.68 13.06
CA ASN A 7 3.84 -8.03 12.57
C ASN A 7 3.87 -7.81 11.07
N MET A 8 4.94 -7.19 10.59
CA MET A 8 5.07 -6.74 9.22
C MET A 8 6.46 -7.04 8.69
N ASP A 9 6.51 -7.47 7.44
CA ASP A 9 7.75 -7.71 6.71
C ASP A 9 7.93 -6.58 5.70
N SER A 10 9.04 -5.86 5.81
CA SER A 10 9.35 -4.80 4.86
C SER A 10 9.87 -5.38 3.55
N VAL A 11 9.76 -4.59 2.48
CA VAL A 11 10.31 -4.92 1.15
C VAL A 11 11.83 -5.13 1.20
N THR A 12 12.53 -4.55 2.19
CA THR A 12 13.97 -4.75 2.43
C THR A 12 14.30 -6.05 3.16
N GLY A 13 13.30 -6.79 3.65
CA GLY A 13 13.45 -8.02 4.43
C GLY A 13 13.54 -7.79 5.95
N ASP A 14 13.41 -6.54 6.41
CA ASP A 14 13.36 -6.21 7.83
C ASP A 14 12.00 -6.59 8.43
N HIS A 15 12.01 -7.08 9.68
CA HIS A 15 10.80 -7.41 10.43
C HIS A 15 10.48 -6.31 11.44
N TYR A 16 9.23 -5.87 11.44
CA TYR A 16 8.72 -4.85 12.36
C TYR A 16 7.52 -5.38 13.14
N THR A 17 7.52 -5.13 14.45
CA THR A 17 6.36 -5.34 15.32
C THR A 17 5.82 -3.97 15.72
N VAL A 18 4.62 -3.63 15.26
CA VAL A 18 3.90 -2.42 15.65
C VAL A 18 2.84 -2.81 16.66
N GLY A 19 2.78 -2.08 17.77
CA GLY A 19 1.78 -2.33 18.79
C GLY A 19 1.07 -1.06 19.24
N LEU A 20 -0.18 -1.25 19.60
CA LEU A 20 -1.08 -0.25 20.16
C LEU A 20 -1.52 -0.72 21.54
N TYR A 21 -1.44 0.19 22.50
CA TYR A 21 -2.20 0.11 23.74
C TYR A 21 -3.18 1.26 23.78
N HIS A 22 -4.45 0.97 24.08
CA HIS A 22 -5.51 1.95 24.17
C HIS A 22 -6.35 1.73 25.45
N GLY A 23 -6.28 2.69 26.37
CA GLY A 23 -7.13 2.73 27.56
C GLY A 23 -8.52 3.22 27.19
N GLU A 24 -9.48 2.30 27.04
CA GLU A 24 -10.84 2.61 26.56
C GLU A 24 -11.57 3.69 27.39
N ASP A 25 -11.39 3.69 28.71
CA ASP A 25 -12.03 4.67 29.60
C ASP A 25 -11.28 6.02 29.64
N SER A 26 -9.95 5.97 29.57
CA SER A 26 -9.09 7.17 29.68
C SER A 26 -8.80 7.82 28.33
N GLY A 27 -9.00 7.12 27.23
CA GLY A 27 -8.57 7.49 25.89
C GLY A 27 -7.05 7.54 25.73
N ASN A 28 -6.27 6.96 26.66
CA ASN A 28 -4.81 7.02 26.59
C ASN A 28 -4.30 6.03 25.53
N VAL A 29 -3.58 6.55 24.55
CA VAL A 29 -3.00 5.78 23.44
C VAL A 29 -1.49 5.76 23.57
N VAL A 30 -0.91 4.57 23.41
CA VAL A 30 0.53 4.36 23.27
C VAL A 30 0.79 3.52 22.04
N LEU A 31 1.61 4.03 21.13
CA LEU A 31 2.14 3.28 19.99
C LEU A 31 3.61 2.97 20.20
N TYR A 32 3.97 1.73 19.90
CA TYR A 32 5.35 1.27 19.97
C TYR A 32 5.72 0.46 18.74
N MET A 33 7.00 0.46 18.43
CA MET A 33 7.60 -0.31 17.35
C MET A 33 8.82 -1.04 17.88
N ASN A 34 8.91 -2.35 17.68
CA ASN A 34 10.04 -3.17 18.16
C ASN A 34 10.36 -2.93 19.64
N ASN A 35 9.31 -2.85 20.46
CA ASN A 35 9.35 -2.59 21.90
C ASN A 35 9.81 -1.16 22.30
N GLU A 36 9.96 -0.23 21.36
CA GLU A 36 10.24 1.18 21.62
C GLU A 36 9.00 2.04 21.40
N VAL A 37 8.63 2.84 22.41
CA VAL A 37 7.49 3.76 22.30
C VAL A 37 7.88 4.96 21.44
N PHE A 38 7.09 5.24 20.40
CA PHE A 38 7.34 6.37 19.51
C PHE A 38 6.22 7.42 19.54
N LEU A 39 5.02 7.07 20.02
CA LEU A 39 3.90 8.00 20.13
C LEU A 39 3.08 7.72 21.38
N ILE A 40 2.74 8.79 22.09
CA ILE A 40 1.79 8.79 23.20
C ILE A 40 0.81 9.93 22.93
N ASP A 41 -0.49 9.63 23.02
CA ASP A 41 -1.56 10.61 22.92
C ASP A 41 -2.60 10.35 24.03
N PHE A 42 -3.26 11.39 24.51
CA PHE A 42 -4.16 11.31 25.66
C PHE A 42 -5.57 11.74 25.26
N HIS A 43 -6.59 11.19 25.92
CA HIS A 43 -8.00 11.55 25.72
C HIS A 43 -8.54 11.29 24.29
N ILE A 44 -8.11 10.20 23.67
CA ILE A 44 -8.60 9.73 22.38
C ILE A 44 -9.84 8.87 22.59
N LEU A 45 -11.00 9.52 22.68
CA LEU A 45 -12.28 8.88 22.92
C LEU A 45 -13.15 8.74 21.65
N ASP A 46 -12.70 9.30 20.54
CA ASP A 46 -13.39 9.31 19.24
C ASP A 46 -12.44 8.81 18.14
N ASP A 47 -12.95 8.74 16.91
CA ASP A 47 -12.19 8.33 15.73
C ASP A 47 -10.91 9.16 15.58
N LYS A 48 -9.78 8.48 15.36
CA LYS A 48 -8.47 9.11 15.22
C LYS A 48 -7.58 8.30 14.30
N ASN A 49 -6.92 9.00 13.38
CA ASN A 49 -5.90 8.43 12.51
C ASN A 49 -4.51 8.91 12.89
N TYR A 50 -3.56 7.99 12.85
CA TYR A 50 -2.13 8.28 12.99
C TYR A 50 -1.41 7.85 11.72
N HIS A 51 -0.50 8.72 11.26
CA HIS A 51 0.33 8.44 10.11
C HIS A 51 1.78 8.41 10.53
N PHE A 52 2.49 7.33 10.20
CA PHE A 52 3.90 7.15 10.56
C PHE A 52 4.57 6.18 9.59
N TYR A 53 5.91 6.21 9.57
CA TYR A 53 6.68 5.28 8.76
C TYR A 53 6.97 4.00 9.53
N VAL A 54 6.89 2.85 8.84
CA VAL A 54 7.44 1.56 9.27
C VAL A 54 8.45 1.14 8.20
N GLY A 55 9.74 1.27 8.53
CA GLY A 55 10.80 1.19 7.51
C GLY A 55 10.58 2.24 6.42
N HIS A 56 10.29 1.79 5.19
CA HIS A 56 9.98 2.65 4.04
C HIS A 56 8.49 2.78 3.73
N GLU A 57 7.64 1.97 4.37
CA GLU A 57 6.20 2.01 4.16
C GLU A 57 5.58 3.14 5.00
N PHE A 58 4.65 3.87 4.39
CA PHE A 58 3.89 4.89 5.08
C PHE A 58 2.57 4.27 5.54
N MET A 59 2.34 4.28 6.84
CA MET A 59 1.26 3.57 7.49
C MET A 59 0.18 4.54 7.95
N CYS A 60 -1.06 4.07 7.92
CA CYS A 60 -2.21 4.70 8.56
C CYS A 60 -2.76 3.74 9.62
N LEU A 61 -2.68 4.13 10.88
CA LEU A 61 -3.39 3.48 11.98
C LEU A 61 -4.69 4.23 12.24
N SER A 62 -5.82 3.55 12.07
CA SER A 62 -7.14 4.05 12.36
C SER A 62 -7.65 3.47 13.67
N ILE A 63 -7.99 4.34 14.62
CA ILE A 63 -8.82 4.01 15.78
C ILE A 63 -10.23 4.48 15.42
N MET A 64 -11.18 3.55 15.43
CA MET A 64 -12.58 3.82 15.10
C MET A 64 -13.45 3.43 16.28
N ARG A 65 -14.37 4.30 16.70
CA ARG A 65 -15.36 4.01 17.72
C ARG A 65 -16.70 3.72 17.07
N LYS A 66 -17.22 2.50 17.28
CA LYS A 66 -18.58 2.14 16.87
C LYS A 66 -19.36 1.71 18.09
N ASN A 67 -20.38 2.50 18.45
CA ASN A 67 -21.12 2.36 19.71
C ASN A 67 -20.17 2.49 20.92
N GLU A 68 -20.08 1.45 21.75
CA GLU A 68 -19.23 1.40 22.94
C GLU A 68 -17.94 0.60 22.71
N GLU A 69 -17.66 0.20 21.47
CA GLU A 69 -16.49 -0.60 21.11
C GLU A 69 -15.52 0.17 20.22
N TYR A 70 -14.23 -0.11 20.40
CA TYR A 70 -13.15 0.42 19.56
C TYR A 70 -12.64 -0.64 18.60
N PHE A 71 -12.38 -0.22 17.37
CA PHE A 71 -11.80 -1.01 16.30
C PHE A 71 -10.48 -0.39 15.89
N TYR A 72 -9.50 -1.24 15.62
CA TYR A 72 -8.14 -0.83 15.30
C TYR A 72 -7.73 -1.43 13.97
N ASP A 73 -7.24 -0.60 13.08
CA ASP A 73 -6.86 -1.03 11.75
C ASP A 73 -5.58 -0.35 11.29
N LEU A 74 -4.63 -1.15 10.82
CA LEU A 74 -3.32 -0.68 10.39
C LEU A 74 -3.16 -1.04 8.91
N GLN A 75 -3.09 -0.02 8.06
CA GLN A 75 -3.00 -0.19 6.61
C GLN A 75 -1.82 0.59 6.04
N VAL A 76 -1.28 0.09 4.93
CA VAL A 76 -0.30 0.84 4.12
C VAL A 76 -1.04 1.92 3.35
N ASP A 77 -0.65 3.17 3.57
CA ASP A 77 -1.12 4.30 2.79
C ASP A 77 -0.31 4.39 1.48
N ARG A 78 -0.94 3.96 0.37
CA ARG A 78 -0.38 4.01 -0.99
C ARG A 78 -0.78 5.27 -1.76
N ASP A 79 -1.61 6.12 -1.15
CA ASP A 79 -2.17 7.31 -1.79
C ASP A 79 -1.33 8.56 -1.53
N THR A 80 -0.80 8.68 -0.33
CA THR A 80 0.11 9.77 0.02
C THR A 80 1.38 9.71 -0.86
N PRO A 81 1.81 10.85 -1.45
CA PRO A 81 2.98 10.88 -2.34
C PRO A 81 4.29 10.82 -1.54
N THR A 82 4.60 9.64 -1.01
CA THR A 82 5.89 9.34 -0.37
C THR A 82 6.94 8.95 -1.41
N PRO A 83 8.24 8.99 -1.09
CA PRO A 83 9.28 8.55 -2.01
C PRO A 83 9.06 7.12 -2.54
N LEU A 84 8.67 6.18 -1.67
CA LEU A 84 8.38 4.79 -2.05
C LEU A 84 7.15 4.70 -2.95
N ASN A 85 6.02 5.30 -2.56
CA ASN A 85 4.78 5.26 -3.36
C ASN A 85 4.99 5.91 -4.74
N THR A 86 5.74 7.00 -4.79
CA THR A 86 6.08 7.70 -6.04
C THR A 86 6.96 6.82 -6.94
N ALA A 87 7.93 6.11 -6.36
CA ALA A 87 8.78 5.18 -7.11
C ALA A 87 7.96 4.02 -7.70
N ILE A 88 7.07 3.41 -6.90
CA ILE A 88 6.18 2.32 -7.35
C ILE A 88 5.26 2.77 -8.48
N ARG A 89 4.57 3.92 -8.31
CA ARG A 89 3.70 4.46 -9.37
C ARG A 89 4.45 4.74 -10.66
N LYS A 90 5.71 5.21 -10.55
CA LYS A 90 6.55 5.47 -11.71
C LYS A 90 6.93 4.17 -12.43
N SER A 91 7.26 3.09 -11.70
CA SER A 91 7.52 1.79 -12.34
C SER A 91 6.27 1.22 -13.00
N GLU A 92 5.12 1.24 -12.32
CA GLU A 92 3.85 0.74 -12.87
C GLU A 92 3.48 1.48 -14.16
N SER A 93 3.58 2.81 -14.16
CA SER A 93 3.30 3.61 -15.37
C SER A 93 4.26 3.34 -16.53
N SER A 94 5.48 2.87 -16.23
CA SER A 94 6.48 2.54 -17.23
C SER A 94 6.20 1.16 -17.84
N ASP A 95 5.80 0.21 -17.00
CA ASP A 95 5.41 -1.14 -17.41
C ASP A 95 4.14 -1.12 -18.25
N GLU A 96 3.13 -0.33 -17.86
CA GLU A 96 1.91 -0.13 -18.66
C GLU A 96 2.22 0.43 -20.06
N LYS A 97 3.11 1.43 -20.16
CA LYS A 97 3.55 2.00 -21.44
C LYS A 97 4.30 0.98 -22.28
N LEU A 98 5.16 0.17 -21.66
CA LEU A 98 5.90 -0.88 -22.33
C LEU A 98 4.97 -1.96 -22.90
N LEU A 99 3.99 -2.42 -22.10
CA LEU A 99 2.98 -3.39 -22.52
C LEU A 99 2.14 -2.86 -23.69
N LEU A 100 1.66 -1.62 -23.60
CA LEU A 100 0.85 -0.99 -24.66
C LEU A 100 1.65 -0.83 -25.95
N THR A 101 2.93 -0.42 -25.85
CA THR A 101 3.83 -0.33 -27.00
C THR A 101 4.05 -1.70 -27.63
N GLY A 102 4.27 -2.74 -26.83
CA GLY A 102 4.42 -4.11 -27.29
C GLY A 102 3.19 -4.63 -28.04
N MET A 103 1.98 -4.36 -27.53
CA MET A 103 0.72 -4.72 -28.19
C MET A 103 0.56 -4.06 -29.56
N ILE A 104 0.93 -2.78 -29.68
CA ILE A 104 0.88 -2.04 -30.95
C ILE A 104 1.83 -2.70 -31.97
N VAL A 105 3.07 -2.95 -31.58
CA VAL A 105 4.08 -3.56 -32.47
C VAL A 105 3.65 -4.96 -32.91
N ALA A 106 3.16 -5.79 -31.98
CA ALA A 106 2.67 -7.13 -32.30
C ALA A 106 1.48 -7.10 -33.28
N SER A 107 0.55 -6.16 -33.10
CA SER A 107 -0.61 -5.99 -33.98
C SER A 107 -0.19 -5.61 -35.41
N ILE A 108 0.79 -4.72 -35.55
CA ILE A 108 1.34 -4.32 -36.86
C ILE A 108 2.00 -5.51 -37.56
N LEU A 109 2.78 -6.31 -36.83
CA LEU A 109 3.43 -7.51 -37.40
C LEU A 109 2.41 -8.55 -37.87
N LEU A 110 1.36 -8.80 -37.08
CA LEU A 110 0.28 -9.71 -37.46
C LEU A 110 -0.48 -9.22 -38.70
N LEU A 111 -0.76 -7.92 -38.81
CA LEU A 111 -1.37 -7.32 -39.99
C LEU A 111 -0.47 -7.45 -41.23
N ALA A 112 0.83 -7.19 -41.10
CA ALA A 112 1.78 -7.33 -42.20
C ALA A 112 1.86 -8.80 -42.69
N LEU A 113 1.91 -9.76 -41.76
CA LEU A 113 1.88 -11.19 -42.08
C LEU A 113 0.56 -11.60 -42.75
N PHE A 114 -0.57 -11.07 -42.30
CA PHE A 114 -1.87 -11.33 -42.90
C PHE A 114 -1.93 -10.81 -44.34
N ILE A 115 -1.51 -9.56 -44.57
CA ILE A 115 -1.46 -8.96 -45.91
C ILE A 115 -0.53 -9.76 -46.84
N TYR A 116 0.66 -10.14 -46.35
CA TYR A 116 1.59 -10.97 -47.11
C TYR A 116 0.97 -12.32 -47.51
N ASN A 117 0.32 -13.02 -46.58
CA ASN A 117 -0.35 -14.28 -46.87
C ASN A 117 -1.51 -14.11 -47.88
N CYS A 118 -2.30 -13.05 -47.76
CA CYS A 118 -3.36 -12.74 -48.73
C CYS A 118 -2.79 -12.47 -50.13
N TYR A 119 -1.67 -11.73 -50.22
CA TYR A 119 -1.02 -11.41 -51.48
C TYR A 119 -0.45 -12.65 -52.17
N VAL A 120 0.28 -13.50 -51.44
CA VAL A 120 0.84 -14.75 -51.97
C VAL A 120 -0.26 -15.66 -52.51
N ARG A 121 -1.36 -15.82 -51.78
CA ARG A 121 -2.51 -16.66 -52.15
C ARG A 121 -3.38 -16.07 -53.29
N TYR A 122 -3.22 -14.79 -53.61
CA TYR A 122 -3.91 -14.16 -54.74
C TYR A 122 -3.12 -14.32 -56.04
N ILE A 123 -1.79 -14.42 -55.97
CA ILE A 123 -0.89 -14.51 -57.13
C ILE A 123 -0.57 -15.96 -57.53
N PHE A 124 -0.53 -16.88 -56.57
CA PHE A 124 -0.36 -18.32 -56.79
C PHE A 124 -1.67 -19.08 -56.52
#